data_AF-A0A7W9YA30-F1
#
_entry.id   AF-A0A7W9YA30-F1
#
_cell.length_a   1.000
_cell.length_b   1.000
_cell.length_c   1.000
_cell.angle_alpha   90.00
_cell.angle_beta   90.00
_cell.angle_gamma   90.00
#
_symmetry.space_group_name_H-M   'P 1'
#
loop_
_entity.id
_entity.type
_entity.pdbx_description
1 polymer ?
#
loop_
_entity_poly.entity_id
_entity_poly.type
_entity_poly.pdbx_seq_one_letter_code
_entity_poly.pdbx_strand_id
1 'polypeptide(L)'
;MKTVLGIDAAWTSQEPSGVALVLNDAKAWRLLKVASSYEAFLSEASAPTARHCGSIPDPHALLAKSFAIAQAPVTIGAIDMPLSTAPIIGRRASDNMISSVYGARHSGTHTRSALRPGKVSDELTAGFKQEGYPLLTSEVRLPGLIEVYPHPALIELSAATRRLPYKHSKSRKYWPDDGPPSEALRNLGAYRHGPGDQNKRRRRSPAFTRPQLQSL
;
A
#
# COMPACT_ATOMS: atom_id res chain seq x y z
N MET A 1 2.08 14.64 -16.83
CA MET A 1 1.12 13.56 -16.53
C MET A 1 1.87 12.44 -15.84
N LYS A 2 1.33 11.85 -14.77
CA LYS A 2 1.96 10.72 -14.06
C LYS A 2 0.94 9.59 -13.91
N THR A 3 1.30 8.39 -14.31
CA THR A 3 0.44 7.20 -14.19
C THR A 3 1.10 6.23 -13.22
N VAL A 4 0.37 5.77 -12.20
CA VAL A 4 0.87 4.87 -11.16
C VAL A 4 0.07 3.58 -11.22
N LEU A 5 0.76 2.46 -11.35
CA LEU A 5 0.19 1.13 -11.17
C LEU A 5 0.53 0.65 -9.76
N GLY A 6 -0.43 0.67 -8.85
CA GLY A 6 -0.32 0.17 -7.49
C GLY A 6 -0.73 -1.30 -7.40
N ILE A 7 0.05 -2.13 -6.71
CA ILE A 7 -0.24 -3.54 -6.48
C ILE A 7 -0.12 -3.84 -4.98
N ASP A 8 -1.24 -4.21 -4.35
CA ASP A 8 -1.27 -4.85 -3.03
C ASP A 8 -1.04 -6.34 -3.21
N ALA A 9 0.24 -6.72 -3.23
CA ALA A 9 0.64 -8.05 -3.65
C ALA A 9 0.50 -9.05 -2.51
N ALA A 10 -0.29 -10.11 -2.75
CA ALA A 10 -0.22 -11.29 -1.92
C ALA A 10 1.19 -11.90 -2.00
N TRP A 11 1.76 -12.27 -0.86
CA TRP A 11 3.10 -12.91 -0.81
C TRP A 11 3.07 -14.38 -1.27
N THR A 12 1.97 -14.84 -1.87
CA THR A 12 1.77 -16.20 -2.39
C THR A 12 0.95 -16.13 -3.67
N SER A 13 1.07 -17.15 -4.52
CA SER A 13 0.30 -17.26 -5.77
C SER A 13 -1.14 -17.75 -5.57
N GLN A 14 -1.54 -18.11 -4.35
CA GLN A 14 -2.86 -18.67 -4.06
C GLN A 14 -3.86 -17.63 -3.57
N GLU A 15 -3.36 -16.53 -3.01
CA GLU A 15 -4.18 -15.42 -2.54
C GLU A 15 -4.24 -14.34 -3.62
N PRO A 16 -5.40 -13.70 -3.83
CA PRO A 16 -5.53 -12.66 -4.84
C PRO A 16 -4.80 -11.39 -4.41
N SER A 17 -4.25 -10.67 -5.39
CA SER A 17 -3.55 -9.39 -5.19
C SER A 17 -4.39 -8.23 -5.71
N GLY A 18 -4.53 -7.16 -4.92
CA GLY A 18 -5.26 -5.97 -5.34
C GLY A 18 -4.45 -5.15 -6.34
N VAL A 19 -5.12 -4.56 -7.34
CA VAL A 19 -4.48 -3.70 -8.35
C VAL A 19 -5.26 -2.39 -8.47
N ALA A 20 -4.54 -1.27 -8.49
CA ALA A 20 -5.11 0.05 -8.69
C ALA A 20 -4.31 0.84 -9.73
N LEU A 21 -5.01 1.49 -10.67
CA LEU A 21 -4.43 2.40 -11.65
C LEU A 21 -4.84 3.82 -11.31
N VAL A 22 -3.87 4.69 -11.07
CA VAL A 22 -4.10 6.08 -10.69
C VAL A 22 -3.39 7.01 -11.65
N LEU A 23 -4.05 8.09 -12.01
CA LEU A 23 -3.54 9.12 -12.91
C LEU A 23 -3.44 10.47 -12.20
N ASN A 24 -2.36 11.20 -12.44
CA ASN A 24 -2.24 12.62 -12.15
C ASN A 24 -2.11 13.42 -13.46
N ASP A 25 -3.08 14.29 -13.71
CA ASP A 25 -3.16 15.16 -14.89
C ASP A 25 -2.64 16.59 -14.63
N ALA A 26 -1.75 16.74 -13.64
CA ALA A 26 -1.25 17.99 -13.06
C ALA A 26 -2.27 18.79 -12.23
N LYS A 27 -3.57 18.54 -12.36
CA LYS A 27 -4.61 19.20 -11.56
C LYS A 27 -5.05 18.36 -10.37
N ALA A 28 -5.27 17.06 -10.60
CA ALA A 28 -5.77 16.15 -9.59
C ALA A 28 -5.25 14.73 -9.77
N TRP A 29 -5.34 13.95 -8.69
CA TRP A 29 -5.23 12.50 -8.74
C TRP A 29 -6.60 11.87 -9.00
N ARG A 30 -6.66 10.89 -9.90
CA ARG A 30 -7.88 10.17 -10.29
C ARG A 30 -7.62 8.68 -10.26
N LEU A 31 -8.47 7.93 -9.57
CA LEU A 31 -8.49 6.47 -9.67
C LEU A 31 -9.18 6.09 -10.98
N LEU A 32 -8.47 5.42 -11.87
CA LEU A 32 -8.99 5.00 -13.18
C LEU A 32 -9.60 3.60 -13.13
N LYS A 33 -8.94 2.66 -12.41
CA LYS A 33 -9.44 1.30 -12.19
C LYS A 33 -8.93 0.76 -10.87
N VAL A 34 -9.75 -0.03 -10.19
CA VAL A 34 -9.36 -0.84 -9.03
C VAL A 34 -9.96 -2.23 -9.18
N ALA A 35 -9.20 -3.25 -8.82
CA ALA A 35 -9.63 -4.64 -8.87
C ALA A 35 -9.04 -5.42 -7.69
N SER A 36 -9.75 -6.45 -7.26
CA SER A 36 -9.36 -7.34 -6.16
C SER A 36 -8.46 -8.50 -6.59
N SER A 37 -8.17 -8.64 -7.89
CA SER A 37 -7.24 -9.63 -8.45
C SER A 37 -6.62 -9.15 -9.77
N TYR A 38 -5.51 -9.77 -10.19
CA TYR A 38 -4.93 -9.53 -11.52
C TYR A 38 -5.92 -9.84 -12.64
N GLU A 39 -6.61 -10.98 -12.56
CA GLU A 39 -7.61 -11.39 -13.55
C GLU A 39 -8.75 -10.37 -13.68
N ALA A 40 -9.30 -9.88 -12.56
CA ALA A 40 -10.35 -8.86 -12.57
C ALA A 40 -9.84 -7.50 -13.08
N PHE A 41 -8.55 -7.20 -12.91
CA PHE A 41 -7.95 -6.01 -13.50
C PHE A 41 -7.85 -6.13 -15.02
N LEU A 42 -7.48 -7.30 -15.53
CA LEU A 42 -7.30 -7.58 -16.95
C LEU A 42 -8.63 -7.76 -17.70
N SER A 43 -9.70 -8.20 -17.02
CA SER A 43 -11.02 -8.39 -17.64
C SER A 43 -11.67 -7.08 -18.10
N GLU A 44 -12.42 -7.17 -19.20
CA GLU A 44 -13.32 -6.09 -19.67
C GLU A 44 -14.66 -6.09 -18.92
N ALA A 45 -15.11 -7.27 -18.48
CA ALA A 45 -16.34 -7.42 -17.73
C ALA A 45 -16.11 -7.17 -16.23
N SER A 46 -17.06 -6.48 -15.59
CA SER A 46 -17.26 -6.54 -14.14
C SER A 46 -17.78 -7.93 -13.80
N ALA A 47 -16.89 -8.90 -13.60
CA ALA A 47 -17.29 -10.23 -13.21
C ALA A 47 -18.02 -10.17 -11.84
N PRO A 48 -19.02 -11.04 -11.59
CA PRO A 48 -19.66 -11.15 -10.28
C PRO A 48 -18.63 -11.41 -9.19
N THR A 49 -19.04 -11.23 -7.94
CA THR A 49 -18.30 -11.51 -6.69
C THR A 49 -17.95 -13.01 -6.50
N ALA A 50 -17.43 -13.66 -7.53
CA ALA A 50 -16.78 -14.95 -7.40
C ALA A 50 -15.51 -14.76 -6.55
N ARG A 51 -15.24 -15.75 -5.70
CA ARG A 51 -14.02 -15.75 -4.89
C ARG A 51 -12.82 -15.74 -5.84
N HIS A 52 -12.11 -14.63 -5.92
CA HIS A 52 -10.93 -14.53 -6.76
C HIS A 52 -9.88 -15.53 -6.27
N CYS A 53 -9.35 -16.31 -7.20
CA CYS A 53 -8.20 -17.17 -6.97
C CYS A 53 -6.92 -16.33 -7.10
N GLY A 54 -5.87 -16.68 -6.36
CA GLY A 54 -4.55 -16.14 -6.63
C GLY A 54 -4.06 -16.56 -8.02
N SER A 55 -3.23 -15.71 -8.61
CA SER A 55 -2.56 -15.99 -9.88
C SER A 55 -1.16 -15.38 -9.85
N ILE A 56 -0.29 -15.89 -10.71
CA ILE A 56 1.00 -15.26 -10.97
C ILE A 56 0.73 -13.98 -11.78
N PRO A 57 1.33 -12.83 -11.41
CA PRO A 57 1.20 -11.60 -12.17
C PRO A 57 1.90 -11.70 -13.52
N ASP A 58 1.31 -11.07 -14.53
CA ASP A 58 1.91 -10.83 -15.83
C ASP A 58 2.14 -9.31 -15.99
N PRO A 59 3.36 -8.81 -15.73
CA PRO A 59 3.66 -7.38 -15.84
C PRO A 59 3.38 -6.80 -17.24
N HIS A 60 3.63 -7.56 -18.31
CA HIS A 60 3.35 -7.12 -19.68
C HIS A 60 1.84 -6.88 -19.85
N ALA A 61 1.00 -7.85 -19.48
CA ALA A 61 -0.46 -7.72 -19.57
C ALA A 61 -0.99 -6.57 -18.70
N LEU A 62 -0.46 -6.41 -17.48
CA LEU A 62 -0.86 -5.33 -16.57
C LEU A 62 -0.50 -3.95 -17.13
N LEU A 63 0.70 -3.80 -17.69
CA LEU A 63 1.16 -2.56 -18.31
C LEU A 63 0.37 -2.24 -19.58
N ALA A 64 0.14 -3.22 -20.45
CA ALA A 64 -0.67 -3.06 -21.66
C ALA A 64 -2.10 -2.64 -21.33
N LYS A 65 -2.75 -3.31 -20.36
CA LYS A 65 -4.09 -2.94 -19.89
C LYS A 65 -4.12 -1.55 -19.28
N SER A 66 -3.08 -1.20 -18.50
CA SER A 66 -2.95 0.13 -17.91
C SER A 66 -2.81 1.22 -18.96
N PHE A 67 -2.03 0.99 -20.02
CA PHE A 67 -1.90 1.91 -21.15
C PHE A 67 -3.24 2.09 -21.85
N ALA A 68 -3.96 1.01 -22.12
CA ALA A 68 -5.28 1.07 -22.77
C ALA A 68 -6.30 1.90 -21.95
N ILE A 69 -6.24 1.85 -20.62
CA ILE A 69 -7.14 2.63 -19.75
C ILE A 69 -6.68 4.08 -19.62
N ALA A 70 -5.38 4.31 -19.35
CA ALA A 70 -4.84 5.63 -19.06
C ALA A 70 -4.53 6.47 -20.30
N GLN A 71 -4.45 5.84 -21.49
CA GLN A 71 -3.98 6.44 -22.74
C GLN A 71 -2.58 7.08 -22.58
N ALA A 72 -1.78 6.52 -21.68
CA ALA A 72 -0.43 6.96 -21.34
C ALA A 72 0.34 5.81 -20.68
N PRO A 73 1.67 5.74 -20.85
CA PRO A 73 2.49 4.72 -20.20
C PRO A 73 2.44 4.86 -18.68
N VAL A 74 2.57 3.74 -17.98
CA VAL A 74 2.81 3.73 -16.54
C VAL A 74 4.14 4.47 -16.29
N THR A 75 4.13 5.38 -15.35
CA THR A 75 5.34 6.12 -14.95
C THR A 75 6.09 5.37 -13.86
N ILE A 76 5.35 4.74 -12.95
CA ILE A 76 5.93 3.98 -11.84
C ILE A 76 5.00 2.82 -11.43
N GLY A 77 5.58 1.65 -11.22
CA GLY A 77 4.94 0.54 -10.53
C GLY A 77 5.22 0.64 -9.03
N ALA A 78 4.19 0.55 -8.18
CA ALA A 78 4.31 0.65 -6.74
C ALA A 78 3.73 -0.61 -6.07
N ILE A 79 4.59 -1.40 -5.42
CA ILE A 79 4.20 -2.73 -4.92
C ILE A 79 4.28 -2.80 -3.39
N ASP A 80 3.18 -3.20 -2.74
CA ASP A 80 3.14 -3.51 -1.30
C ASP A 80 3.62 -4.94 -1.05
N MET A 81 4.91 -5.17 -1.31
CA MET A 81 5.64 -6.32 -0.81
C MET A 81 7.15 -6.03 -0.83
N PRO A 82 7.94 -6.77 -0.03
CA PRO A 82 9.40 -6.66 -0.10
C PRO A 82 9.94 -6.96 -1.51
N LEU A 83 10.67 -6.01 -2.11
CA LEU A 83 11.37 -6.19 -3.39
C LEU A 83 12.88 -6.05 -3.20
N SER A 84 13.67 -6.83 -3.92
CA SER A 84 15.13 -6.74 -3.80
C SER A 84 15.83 -7.17 -5.08
N THR A 85 16.99 -6.58 -5.35
CA THR A 85 17.90 -7.01 -6.43
C THR A 85 18.74 -8.21 -6.04
N ALA A 86 18.73 -8.58 -4.75
CA ALA A 86 19.41 -9.74 -4.19
C ALA A 86 18.45 -10.55 -3.30
N PRO A 87 18.70 -11.86 -3.08
CA PRO A 87 17.84 -12.68 -2.24
C PRO A 87 17.58 -12.08 -0.85
N ILE A 88 16.31 -12.07 -0.42
CA ILE A 88 15.92 -11.57 0.90
C ILE A 88 16.08 -12.69 1.93
N ILE A 89 17.24 -12.73 2.59
CA ILE A 89 17.56 -13.74 3.62
C ILE A 89 17.25 -13.30 5.06
N GLY A 90 16.82 -12.05 5.26
CA GLY A 90 16.57 -11.49 6.58
C GLY A 90 16.02 -10.07 6.55
N ARG A 91 16.07 -9.36 7.68
CA ARG A 91 15.68 -7.94 7.78
C ARG A 91 16.68 -7.06 7.03
N ARG A 92 16.19 -6.06 6.31
CA ARG A 92 16.98 -5.06 5.56
C ARG A 92 17.03 -3.75 6.34
N ALA A 93 17.89 -2.83 5.91
CA ALA A 93 17.95 -1.48 6.46
C ALA A 93 16.58 -0.79 6.42
N SER A 94 15.86 -0.85 5.28
CA SER A 94 14.53 -0.26 5.12
C SER A 94 13.51 -0.80 6.14
N ASP A 95 13.45 -2.12 6.31
CA ASP A 95 12.58 -2.78 7.29
C ASP A 95 12.85 -2.34 8.73
N ASN A 96 14.12 -2.20 9.09
CA ASN A 96 14.54 -1.76 10.41
C ASN A 96 14.13 -0.30 10.65
N MET A 97 14.35 0.57 9.65
CA MET A 97 13.95 1.97 9.72
C MET A 97 12.43 2.13 9.84
N ILE A 98 11.65 1.47 8.98
CA ILE A 98 10.19 1.51 9.04
C ILE A 98 9.68 0.99 10.38
N SER A 99 10.21 -0.14 10.85
CA SER A 99 9.80 -0.69 12.15
C SER A 99 10.18 0.20 13.32
N SER A 100 11.34 0.87 13.28
CA SER A 100 11.78 1.80 14.32
C SER A 100 10.86 3.03 14.39
N VAL A 101 10.53 3.63 13.25
CA VAL A 101 9.74 4.87 13.19
C VAL A 101 8.23 4.59 13.38
N TYR A 102 7.71 3.51 12.82
CA TYR A 102 6.26 3.25 12.75
C TYR A 102 5.78 2.06 13.58
N GLY A 103 6.67 1.33 14.26
CA GLY A 103 6.30 0.19 15.10
C GLY A 103 5.30 0.54 16.20
N ALA A 104 5.58 1.61 16.96
CA ALA A 104 4.68 2.14 18.00
C ALA A 104 3.33 2.64 17.45
N ARG A 105 3.26 2.90 16.13
CA ARG A 105 2.06 3.37 15.41
C ARG A 105 1.30 2.21 14.75
N HIS A 106 1.59 0.97 15.13
CA HIS A 106 0.99 -0.27 14.61
C HIS A 106 1.22 -0.48 13.11
N SER A 107 2.38 -0.05 12.62
CA SER A 107 2.71 -0.04 11.20
C SER A 107 4.18 -0.41 10.93
N GLY A 108 4.76 -1.27 11.78
CA GLY A 108 6.07 -1.89 11.53
C GLY A 108 5.99 -2.99 10.46
N THR A 109 7.14 -3.36 9.90
CA THR A 109 7.21 -4.43 8.89
C THR A 109 7.14 -5.81 9.53
N HIS A 110 6.55 -6.77 8.82
CA HIS A 110 6.56 -8.16 9.24
C HIS A 110 7.95 -8.79 9.10
N THR A 111 8.29 -9.70 10.01
CA THR A 111 9.51 -10.52 9.86
C THR A 111 9.36 -11.41 8.63
N ARG A 112 10.32 -11.30 7.73
CA ARG A 112 10.38 -12.08 6.50
C ARG A 112 11.11 -13.39 6.73
N SER A 113 10.84 -14.36 5.88
CA SER A 113 11.64 -15.58 5.76
C SER A 113 12.12 -15.71 4.32
N ALA A 114 13.10 -16.58 4.08
CA ALA A 114 13.56 -16.88 2.72
C ALA A 114 12.42 -17.34 1.78
N LEU A 115 11.31 -17.84 2.33
CA LEU A 115 10.13 -18.25 1.56
C LEU A 115 9.18 -17.11 1.19
N ARG A 116 9.22 -15.96 1.88
CA ARG A 116 8.24 -14.88 1.68
C ARG A 116 8.89 -13.50 1.69
N PRO A 117 8.71 -12.69 0.63
CA PRO A 117 7.81 -12.92 -0.53
C PRO A 117 8.37 -13.90 -1.59
N GLY A 118 9.63 -14.30 -1.49
CA GLY A 118 10.24 -15.37 -2.29
C GLY A 118 10.01 -15.22 -3.80
N LYS A 119 9.65 -16.33 -4.45
CA LYS A 119 9.51 -16.45 -5.91
C LYS A 119 8.58 -15.41 -6.55
N VAL A 120 7.48 -15.04 -5.88
CA VAL A 120 6.52 -14.05 -6.42
C VAL A 120 7.17 -12.67 -6.56
N SER A 121 8.02 -12.29 -5.60
CA SER A 121 8.79 -11.04 -5.68
C SER A 121 9.80 -11.06 -6.81
N ASP A 122 10.50 -12.17 -6.97
CA ASP A 122 11.52 -12.32 -8.00
C ASP A 122 10.89 -12.28 -9.39
N GLU A 123 9.78 -13.01 -9.60
CA GLU A 123 9.02 -13.02 -10.86
C GLU A 123 8.46 -11.64 -11.20
N LEU A 124 7.86 -10.94 -10.23
CA LEU A 124 7.37 -9.55 -10.44
C LEU A 124 8.51 -8.61 -10.82
N THR A 125 9.60 -8.64 -10.07
CA THR A 125 10.76 -7.77 -10.31
C THR A 125 11.38 -8.04 -11.68
N ALA A 126 11.53 -9.31 -12.05
CA ALA A 126 12.08 -9.70 -13.34
C ALA A 126 11.17 -9.31 -14.51
N GLY A 127 9.86 -9.56 -14.42
CA GLY A 127 8.92 -9.21 -15.47
C GLY A 127 8.81 -7.70 -15.68
N PHE A 128 8.71 -6.90 -14.61
CA PHE A 128 8.74 -5.43 -14.75
C PHE A 128 10.06 -4.93 -15.34
N LYS A 129 11.20 -5.53 -14.97
CA LYS A 129 12.50 -5.18 -15.56
C LYS A 129 12.55 -5.47 -17.06
N GLN A 130 11.98 -6.58 -17.52
CA GLN A 130 11.89 -6.91 -18.95
C GLN A 130 11.07 -5.88 -19.72
N GLU A 131 10.06 -5.30 -19.09
CA GLU A 131 9.20 -4.23 -19.64
C GLU A 131 9.81 -2.82 -19.48
N GLY A 132 11.07 -2.70 -19.04
CA GLY A 132 11.76 -1.41 -18.89
C GLY A 132 11.51 -0.67 -17.58
N TYR A 133 10.97 -1.33 -16.56
CA TYR A 133 10.72 -0.78 -15.22
C TYR A 133 11.69 -1.42 -14.21
N PRO A 134 12.96 -0.99 -14.15
CA PRO A 134 13.91 -1.54 -13.18
C PRO A 134 13.47 -1.23 -11.74
N LEU A 135 13.79 -2.14 -10.82
CA LEU A 135 13.63 -1.89 -9.38
C LEU A 135 14.58 -0.76 -8.94
N LEU A 136 13.99 0.29 -8.37
CA LEU A 136 14.70 1.46 -7.89
C LEU A 136 14.99 1.31 -6.39
N THR A 137 16.27 1.22 -6.02
CA THR A 137 16.69 1.02 -4.61
C THR A 137 17.54 2.16 -4.05
N SER A 138 18.14 2.99 -4.91
CA SER A 138 19.06 4.08 -4.52
C SER A 138 18.65 5.45 -5.06
N GLU A 139 18.07 5.51 -6.25
CA GLU A 139 17.71 6.75 -6.93
C GLU A 139 16.34 6.64 -7.59
N VAL A 140 15.61 7.75 -7.63
CA VAL A 140 14.33 7.82 -8.35
C VAL A 140 14.60 8.15 -9.81
N ARG A 141 14.48 7.16 -10.68
CA ARG A 141 14.53 7.28 -12.14
C ARG A 141 13.23 6.75 -12.74
N LEU A 142 12.73 7.36 -13.81
CA LEU A 142 11.46 7.00 -14.41
C LEU A 142 11.65 6.57 -15.88
N PRO A 143 10.93 5.56 -16.37
CA PRO A 143 10.03 4.68 -15.62
C PRO A 143 10.77 3.76 -14.63
N GLY A 144 10.06 3.23 -13.62
CA GLY A 144 10.66 2.31 -12.67
C GLY A 144 9.66 1.60 -11.74
N LEU A 145 10.18 0.70 -10.92
CA LEU A 145 9.44 -0.09 -9.94
C LEU A 145 9.92 0.26 -8.53
N ILE A 146 9.00 0.42 -7.58
CA ILE A 146 9.32 0.68 -6.17
C ILE A 146 8.56 -0.26 -5.23
N GLU A 147 9.21 -0.65 -4.14
CA GLU A 147 8.55 -1.17 -2.95
C GLU A 147 7.90 0.00 -2.20
N VAL A 148 6.68 -0.21 -1.70
CA VAL A 148 5.97 0.79 -0.89
C VAL A 148 5.56 0.24 0.47
N TYR A 149 5.39 1.15 1.42
CA TYR A 149 4.80 0.88 2.72
C TYR A 149 3.51 1.69 2.84
N PRO A 150 2.35 1.15 2.42
CA PRO A 150 1.12 1.93 2.34
C PRO A 150 0.61 2.34 3.72
N HIS A 151 0.83 1.54 4.77
CA HIS A 151 0.41 1.91 6.12
C HIS A 151 1.15 3.13 6.67
N PRO A 152 2.50 3.22 6.65
CA PRO A 152 3.21 4.46 6.97
C PRO A 152 2.77 5.65 6.09
N ALA A 153 2.60 5.45 4.78
CA ALA A 153 2.18 6.52 3.88
C ALA A 153 0.80 7.07 4.25
N LEU A 154 -0.18 6.21 4.50
CA LEU A 154 -1.54 6.61 4.90
C LEU A 154 -1.53 7.34 6.24
N ILE A 155 -0.69 6.89 7.18
CA ILE A 155 -0.53 7.54 8.47
C ILE A 155 -0.09 9.01 8.30
N GLU A 156 0.93 9.26 7.47
CA GLU A 156 1.44 10.61 7.23
C GLU A 156 0.45 11.46 6.42
N LEU A 157 -0.12 10.92 5.35
CA LEU A 157 -1.06 11.65 4.48
C LEU A 157 -2.36 12.03 5.18
N SER A 158 -2.80 11.23 6.17
CA SER A 158 -4.00 11.52 6.97
C SER A 158 -3.69 12.26 8.27
N ALA A 159 -2.42 12.57 8.56
CA ALA A 159 -1.96 13.08 9.85
C ALA A 159 -2.45 12.23 11.05
N ALA A 160 -2.59 10.91 10.84
CA ALA A 160 -3.08 10.00 11.87
C ALA A 160 -1.98 9.68 12.90
N THR A 161 -2.39 9.47 14.15
CA THR A 161 -1.45 9.06 15.20
C THR A 161 -0.99 7.61 15.06
N ARG A 162 -1.78 6.75 14.40
CA ARG A 162 -1.54 5.31 14.22
C ARG A 162 -2.20 4.78 12.95
N ARG A 163 -1.88 3.53 12.57
CA ARG A 163 -2.47 2.84 11.42
C ARG A 163 -3.99 2.90 11.44
N LEU A 164 -4.57 3.35 10.32
CA LEU A 164 -6.01 3.40 10.13
C LEU A 164 -6.63 2.00 10.08
N PRO A 165 -7.82 1.79 10.66
CA PRO A 165 -8.58 0.56 10.43
C PRO A 165 -9.02 0.49 8.97
N TYR A 166 -8.70 -0.60 8.27
CA TYR A 166 -8.95 -0.71 6.83
C TYR A 166 -9.51 -2.07 6.41
N LYS A 167 -9.29 -3.14 7.19
CA LYS A 167 -9.78 -4.49 6.84
C LYS A 167 -11.30 -4.55 6.94
N HIS A 168 -11.97 -4.60 5.80
CA HIS A 168 -13.44 -4.70 5.71
C HIS A 168 -14.02 -5.87 6.52
N SER A 169 -13.35 -7.02 6.52
CA SER A 169 -13.76 -8.20 7.31
C SER A 169 -13.73 -7.97 8.83
N LYS A 170 -13.12 -6.88 9.29
CA LYS A 170 -13.07 -6.45 10.69
C LYS A 170 -13.91 -5.20 10.95
N SER A 171 -14.77 -4.80 10.02
CA SER A 171 -15.65 -3.63 10.14
C SER A 171 -16.40 -3.60 11.47
N ARG A 172 -17.10 -4.69 11.84
CA ARG A 172 -17.80 -4.80 13.13
C ARG A 172 -16.91 -4.65 14.37
N LYS A 173 -15.61 -4.95 14.26
CA LYS A 173 -14.65 -4.75 15.35
C LYS A 173 -14.16 -3.30 15.41
N TYR A 174 -14.04 -2.65 14.26
CA TYR A 174 -13.53 -1.29 14.14
C TYR A 174 -14.61 -0.25 14.39
N TRP A 175 -15.84 -0.54 13.97
CA TRP A 175 -17.02 0.31 14.07
C TRP A 175 -18.21 -0.57 14.48
N PRO A 176 -18.33 -0.92 15.77
CA PRO A 176 -19.45 -1.74 16.25
C PRO A 176 -20.79 -0.99 16.20
N ASP A 177 -20.76 0.35 16.25
CA ASP A 177 -21.92 1.22 16.40
C ASP A 177 -22.32 1.94 15.11
N ASP A 178 -21.44 1.96 14.09
CA ASP A 178 -21.82 2.40 12.75
C ASP A 178 -22.56 1.23 12.07
N GLY A 179 -23.61 1.52 11.30
CA GLY A 179 -24.37 0.52 10.57
C GLY A 179 -23.53 -0.22 9.49
N PRO A 180 -24.13 -0.72 8.40
CA PRO A 180 -23.37 -1.46 7.40
C PRO A 180 -22.10 -0.69 6.90
N PRO A 181 -21.00 -1.39 6.57
CA PRO A 181 -19.64 -0.82 6.45
C PRO A 181 -19.47 0.37 5.49
N SER A 182 -20.43 0.61 4.62
CA SER A 182 -20.47 1.72 3.67
C SER A 182 -20.55 3.10 4.33
N GLU A 183 -21.11 3.23 5.54
CA GLU A 183 -21.16 4.51 6.27
C GLU A 183 -19.84 4.81 7.00
N ALA A 184 -19.23 3.80 7.62
CA ALA A 184 -17.93 3.93 8.30
C ALA A 184 -16.78 4.32 7.34
N LEU A 185 -16.82 3.86 6.08
CA LEU A 185 -15.84 4.22 5.06
C LEU A 185 -16.02 5.65 4.52
N ARG A 186 -17.24 6.20 4.49
CA ARG A 186 -17.48 7.63 4.14
C ARG A 186 -16.81 8.57 5.15
N ASN A 187 -16.68 8.14 6.40
CA ASN A 187 -16.07 8.91 7.47
C ASN A 187 -14.53 8.92 7.45
N LEU A 188 -13.86 8.20 6.55
CA LEU A 188 -12.41 8.35 6.32
C LEU A 188 -12.02 9.76 5.85
N GLY A 189 -12.93 10.50 5.20
CA GLY A 189 -12.74 11.93 4.91
C GLY A 189 -12.77 12.83 6.16
N ALA A 190 -13.31 12.34 7.29
CA ALA A 190 -13.42 13.04 8.56
C ALA A 190 -12.40 12.56 9.61
N TYR A 191 -11.47 11.66 9.25
CA TYR A 191 -10.47 11.08 10.14
C TYR A 191 -9.35 12.08 10.50
N ARG A 192 -9.69 13.22 11.11
CA ARG A 192 -8.72 14.06 11.86
C ARG A 192 -8.49 13.57 13.29
N HIS A 193 -9.43 12.78 13.84
CA HIS A 193 -9.33 12.25 15.20
C HIS A 193 -9.84 10.80 15.24
N GLY A 194 -8.93 9.84 15.30
CA GLY A 194 -9.28 8.43 15.31
C GLY A 194 -10.11 8.02 16.54
N PRO A 195 -10.96 6.97 16.45
CA PRO A 195 -11.89 6.54 17.50
C PRO A 195 -11.24 6.01 18.79
N GLY A 196 -9.90 6.05 18.89
CA GLY A 196 -9.17 5.62 20.09
C GLY A 196 -8.93 6.69 21.15
N ASP A 197 -9.24 7.96 20.86
CA ASP A 197 -8.81 9.08 21.71
C ASP A 197 -9.88 9.55 22.71
N GLN A 198 -11.14 9.16 22.51
CA GLN A 198 -12.23 9.56 23.42
C GLN A 198 -12.24 8.75 24.72
N ASN A 199 -11.69 7.52 24.73
CA ASN A 199 -11.78 6.62 25.88
C ASN A 199 -10.59 6.69 26.86
N LYS A 200 -9.61 7.58 26.62
CA LYS A 200 -8.44 7.78 27.50
C LYS A 200 -8.44 9.10 28.27
N ARG A 201 -9.38 10.03 28.03
CA ARG A 201 -9.51 11.31 28.74
C ARG A 201 -10.05 11.21 30.18
N ARG A 202 -9.95 10.05 30.84
CA ARG A 202 -10.36 9.86 32.25
C ARG A 202 -9.24 9.45 33.21
N ARG A 203 -7.97 9.48 32.81
CA ARG A 203 -6.87 9.32 33.78
C ARG A 203 -5.86 10.46 33.65
N ARG A 204 -5.72 11.16 34.77
CA ARG A 204 -4.98 12.41 35.00
C ARG A 204 -3.54 12.35 34.47
N SER A 205 -3.11 13.43 33.83
CA SER A 205 -1.72 13.76 33.52
C SER A 205 -0.91 14.02 34.81
N PRO A 206 0.41 13.77 34.78
CA PRO A 206 1.37 14.72 35.31
C PRO A 206 2.05 15.44 34.14
N ALA A 207 2.28 16.74 34.34
CA ALA A 207 2.87 17.66 33.38
C ALA A 207 4.30 17.24 32.98
N PHE A 208 4.63 17.34 31.70
CA PHE A 208 6.00 17.27 31.21
C PHE A 208 6.38 18.65 30.66
N THR A 209 7.28 19.33 31.37
CA THR A 209 7.81 20.65 31.06
C THR A 209 8.77 20.56 29.87
N ARG A 210 8.60 21.42 28.85
CA ARG A 210 9.54 21.55 27.72
C ARG A 210 10.86 22.19 28.18
N PRO A 211 12.04 21.70 27.76
CA PRO A 211 13.26 22.50 27.83
C PRO A 211 13.24 23.59 26.75
N GLN A 212 13.55 24.82 27.15
CA GLN A 212 13.80 25.95 26.26
C GLN A 212 15.10 25.71 25.49
N LEU A 213 15.06 25.78 24.16
CA LEU A 213 16.25 26.00 23.35
C LEU A 213 16.68 27.46 23.52
N GLN A 214 17.85 27.67 24.14
CA GLN A 214 18.58 28.93 24.03
C GLN A 214 19.37 28.93 22.73
N SER A 215 19.20 30.01 21.98
CA SER A 215 19.98 30.41 20.82
C SER A 215 21.43 30.68 21.19
N LEU A 216 22.36 30.03 20.51
CA LEU A 216 23.64 30.57 20.02
C LEU A 216 24.06 29.76 18.78
#